data_AF-A0A7J9KSL8-F1
#
_entry.id   AF-A0A7J9KSL8-F1
#
_cell.length_a   1.000
_cell.length_b   1.000
_cell.length_c   1.000
_cell.angle_alpha   90.00
_cell.angle_beta   90.00
_cell.angle_gamma   90.00
#
_symmetry.space_group_name_H-M   'P 1'
#
loop_
_entity.id
_entity.type
_entity.pdbx_description
1 polymer ?
#
loop_
_entity_poly.entity_id
_entity_poly.type
_entity_poly.pdbx_seq_one_letter_code
_entity_poly.pdbx_strand_id
1 'polypeptide(L)' 'MNTDIEIVFKFLTKEFVGFRVAYSLGNKALTLTQLMKELQSYELMLNGGKLV' A
#
# COMPACT_ATOMS: atom_id res chain seq x y z
N MET A 1 1.18 -7.38 -20.53
CA MET A 1 1.78 -6.86 -19.28
C MET A 1 1.01 -5.59 -18.94
N ASN A 2 0.30 -5.56 -17.82
CA ASN A 2 -0.53 -4.41 -17.47
C ASN A 2 0.37 -3.38 -16.76
N THR A 3 0.76 -2.31 -17.46
CA THR A 3 1.71 -1.30 -16.98
C THR A 3 1.33 -0.73 -15.61
N ASP A 4 0.03 -0.56 -15.34
CA ASP A 4 -0.47 -0.04 -14.07
C ASP A 4 -0.21 -0.98 -12.89
N ILE A 5 -0.31 -2.29 -13.13
CA ILE A 5 -0.05 -3.32 -12.11
C ILE A 5 1.43 -3.26 -11.69
N GLU A 6 2.36 -3.19 -12.64
CA GLU A 6 3.79 -3.10 -12.34
C GLU A 6 4.17 -1.82 -11.59
N ILE A 7 3.56 -0.69 -11.96
CA ILE A 7 3.75 0.58 -11.27
C ILE A 7 3.30 0.45 -9.81
N VAL A 8 2.11 -0.10 -9.57
CA VAL A 8 1.59 -0.32 -8.22
C VAL A 8 2.51 -1.24 -7.41
N PHE A 9 2.99 -2.35 -7.96
CA PHE A 9 3.91 -3.24 -7.24
C PHE A 9 5.25 -2.58 -6.90
N LYS A 10 5.79 -1.73 -7.78
CA LYS A 10 7.00 -0.94 -7.48
C LYS A 10 6.77 0.04 -6.33
N PHE A 11 5.63 0.74 -6.32
CA PHE A 11 5.27 1.65 -5.22
C PHE A 11 5.07 0.90 -3.90
N LEU A 12 4.31 -0.19 -3.90
CA LEU A 12 4.07 -1.02 -2.71
C LEU A 12 5.38 -1.53 -2.09
N THR A 13 6.34 -1.93 -2.92
CA THR A 13 7.66 -2.38 -2.44
C THR A 13 8.38 -1.28 -1.66
N LYS A 14 8.32 -0.03 -2.14
CA LYS A 14 8.94 1.13 -1.50
C LYS A 14 8.21 1.51 -0.20
N GLU A 15 6.89 1.63 -0.25
CA GLU A 15 6.06 2.00 0.92
C GLU A 15 6.16 0.93 2.03
N PHE A 16 6.25 -0.36 1.67
CA PHE A 16 6.40 -1.44 2.65
C PHE A 16 7.72 -1.37 3.43
N VAL A 17 8.82 -0.95 2.78
CA VAL A 17 10.10 -0.72 3.47
C VAL A 17 9.96 0.42 4.48
N GLY A 18 9.31 1.53 4.09
CA GLY A 18 9.03 2.65 4.99
C GLY A 18 8.14 2.26 6.16
N PHE A 19 7.06 1.53 5.90
CA PHE A 19 6.18 0.96 6.91
C PHE A 19 6.95 0.10 7.92
N ARG A 20 7.81 -0.82 7.46
CA ARG A 20 8.57 -1.71 8.33
C ARG A 20 9.44 -0.94 9.32
N VAL A 21 10.11 0.12 8.85
CA VAL A 21 10.92 1.00 9.71
C VAL A 21 10.02 1.71 10.72
N ALA A 22 8.96 2.37 10.28
CA ALA A 22 8.07 3.12 11.16
C ALA A 22 7.34 2.24 12.19
N TYR A 23 6.95 1.02 11.81
CA TYR A 23 6.35 0.02 12.68
C TYR A 23 7.31 -0.43 13.78
N SER A 24 8.59 -0.64 13.43
CA SER A 24 9.63 -1.03 14.38
C SER A 24 9.96 0.06 15.41
N LEU A 25 9.70 1.33 15.08
CA LEU A 25 9.92 2.49 15.95
C LEU A 25 8.79 2.76 16.96
N GLY A 26 7.79 1.87 17.05
CA GLY A 26 6.78 1.91 18.12
C GLY A 26 5.42 2.49 17.74
N ASN A 27 5.29 3.12 16.56
CA ASN A 27 4.02 3.66 16.06
C ASN A 27 3.14 2.61 15.38
N LYS A 28 3.04 1.40 15.97
CA LYS A 28 2.50 0.19 15.34
C LYS A 28 1.06 0.34 14.85
N ALA A 29 0.17 0.88 15.68
CA ALA A 29 -1.26 1.00 15.33
C ALA A 29 -1.47 2.02 14.19
N LEU A 30 -0.86 3.21 14.31
CA LEU A 30 -0.97 4.27 13.31
C LEU A 30 -0.41 3.82 11.95
N THR A 31 0.79 3.24 11.96
CA THR A 31 1.46 2.77 10.72
C THR A 31 0.70 1.64 10.06
N LEU A 32 0.09 0.74 10.83
CA LEU A 32 -0.75 -0.33 10.31
C LEU A 32 -2.04 0.21 9.67
N THR A 33 -2.70 1.18 10.31
CA THR A 33 -3.87 1.85 9.75
C THR A 33 -3.54 2.59 8.44
N GLN A 34 -2.38 3.23 8.35
CA GLN A 34 -1.94 3.90 7.12
C GLN A 34 -1.70 2.90 5.98
N LEU A 35 -0.97 1.82 6.25
CA LEU A 35 -0.73 0.77 5.26
C LEU A 35 -2.04 0.16 4.74
N MET A 36 -2.99 -0.13 5.63
CA MET A 36 -4.29 -0.69 5.21
C MET A 36 -5.06 0.25 4.27
N LYS A 37 -5.06 1.56 4.54
CA LYS A 37 -5.72 2.55 3.68
C LYS A 37 -5.06 2.66 2.31
N GLU A 38 -3.74 2.62 2.25
CA GLU A 38 -2.99 2.64 0.99
C GLU A 38 -3.30 1.40 0.15
N LEU A 39 -3.28 0.21 0.76
CA LEU A 39 -3.65 -1.04 0.07
C LEU A 39 -5.07 -1.01 -0.49
N GLN A 40 -6.04 -0.51 0.28
CA GLN A 40 -7.42 -0.32 -0.19
C GLN A 40 -7.51 0.68 -1.35
N SER A 41 -6.72 1.75 -1.33
CA SER A 41 -6.69 2.72 -2.43
C SER A 41 -6.12 2.12 -3.72
N TYR A 42 -5.08 1.28 -3.60
CA TYR A 42 -4.52 0.58 -4.76
C TYR A 42 -5.46 -0.48 -5.32
N GLU A 43 -6.14 -1.23 -4.45
CA GLU A 43 -7.19 -2.18 -4.85
C GLU A 43 -8.29 -1.46 -5.64
N LEU A 44 -8.77 -0.32 -5.13
CA LEU A 44 -9.76 0.50 -5.83
C LEU A 44 -9.26 0.97 -7.20
N MET A 45 -8.02 1.45 -7.29
CA MET A 45 -7.41 1.89 -8.54
C MET A 45 -7.31 0.75 -9.56
N LEU A 46 -6.82 -0.41 -9.12
CA LEU A 46 -6.65 -1.59 -9.99
C LEU A 46 -7.98 -2.19 -10.47
N ASN A 47 -9.04 -2.05 -9.67
CA ASN A 47 -10.38 -2.52 -10.00
C ASN A 47 -11.25 -1.46 -10.71
N GLY A 48 -10.66 -0.36 -11.19
CA GLY A 48 -11.37 0.67 -11.94
C GLY A 48 -12.43 1.42 -11.12
N GLY A 49 -12.19 1.61 -9.82
CA GLY A 49 -13.10 2.30 -8.91
C GLY A 49 -14.17 1.41 -8.26
N LYS A 50 -14.12 0.09 -8.44
CA LYS A 50 -14.98 -0.86 -7.73
C LYS A 50 -14.22 -1.52 -6.59
N LEU A 51 -14.74 -1.41 -5.37
CA LEU A 51 -14.33 -2.29 -4.27
C LEU A 51 -14.90 -3.69 -4.56
N VAL A 52 -14.06 -4.71 -4.43
CA VAL A 52 -14.43 -6.13 -4.62
C VAL A 52 -14.86 -6.73 -3.30
#